data_AF-A0A945D840-F1
#
_entry.id   AF-A0A945D840-F1
#
_cell.length_a   1.000
_cell.length_b   1.000
_cell.length_c   1.000
_cell.angle_alpha   90.00
_cell.angle_beta   90.00
_cell.angle_gamma   90.00
#
_symmetry.space_group_name_H-M   'P 1'
#
loop_
_entity.id
_entity.type
_entity.pdbx_description
1 polymer ?
#
loop_
_entity_poly.entity_id
_entity_poly.type
_entity_poly.pdbx_seq_one_letter_code
_entity_poly.pdbx_strand_id
1 'polypeptide(L)'
;MAVLPIKEIRRFLVNDKRIRAAIQAGYDIELTDDPEVLSKRLVEALDQIPHENPAQETVSNSEVLKAAVLAIASSSANWATIQKKRAAIKSALCQYDPLAVTQAPEFEIRNELIRLLPGQNQTANADAMIKWAVTLSENKDYYKEVICRTYLEITEHPSWFAIDSDKHFPMAVLSLAGIFANPVNRWRKLKPYKFHGMQVPIACEFLRNLGWSGFKPDRHVIRAIALWEAALKEKHGDAVEKAFCHLVDIVDTTSKTILCPIKSAVYAVHATPAGMDYSEADNLLWAFISNVVNLRQKDIVNVWLKDQIDMTESSFDMYDRITKLDTWPNSLICEE
;
A
#
# COMPACT_ATOMS: atom_id res chain seq x y z
N MET A 1 10.11 3.18 -25.09
CA MET A 1 10.62 2.63 -23.81
C MET A 1 9.46 2.19 -22.92
N ALA A 2 9.62 1.07 -22.20
CA ALA A 2 8.70 0.70 -21.12
C ALA A 2 8.89 1.70 -19.96
N VAL A 3 7.79 2.18 -19.39
CA VAL A 3 7.82 3.35 -18.48
C VAL A 3 7.95 2.94 -17.01
N LEU A 4 7.35 1.82 -16.64
CA LEU A 4 7.79 0.97 -15.54
C LEU A 4 8.13 -0.40 -16.15
N PRO A 5 9.37 -0.89 -16.04
CA PRO A 5 9.80 -2.11 -16.70
C PRO A 5 9.34 -3.36 -15.91
N ILE A 6 8.03 -3.50 -15.70
CA ILE A 6 7.45 -4.57 -14.84
C ILE A 6 7.82 -5.96 -15.35
N LYS A 7 7.83 -6.17 -16.67
CA LYS A 7 8.22 -7.46 -17.27
C LYS A 7 9.68 -7.80 -16.96
N GLU A 8 10.54 -6.80 -17.02
CA GLU A 8 11.96 -6.94 -16.76
C GLU A 8 12.22 -7.07 -15.26
N ILE A 9 11.48 -6.36 -14.40
CA ILE A 9 11.48 -6.53 -12.94
C ILE A 9 11.16 -7.99 -12.59
N ARG A 10 10.06 -8.54 -13.14
CA ARG A 10 9.69 -9.94 -12.94
C ARG A 10 10.82 -10.90 -13.30
N ARG A 11 11.40 -10.74 -14.49
CA ARG A 11 12.54 -11.56 -14.95
C ARG A 11 13.75 -11.43 -14.02
N PHE A 12 14.06 -10.22 -13.59
CA PHE A 12 15.19 -9.94 -12.72
C PHE A 12 15.03 -10.62 -11.35
N LEU A 13 13.85 -10.50 -10.74
CA LEU A 13 13.54 -11.12 -9.45
C LEU A 13 13.67 -12.65 -9.47
N VAL A 14 13.35 -13.28 -10.61
CA VAL A 14 13.39 -14.74 -10.77
C VAL A 14 14.76 -15.26 -11.22
N ASN A 15 15.63 -14.45 -11.83
CA ASN A 15 16.90 -14.94 -12.36
C ASN A 15 18.05 -14.88 -11.35
N ASP A 16 18.01 -13.99 -10.36
CA ASP A 16 19.06 -13.86 -9.35
C ASP A 16 18.82 -14.76 -8.13
N LYS A 17 19.73 -15.72 -7.89
CA LYS A 17 19.61 -16.69 -6.80
C LYS A 17 19.55 -16.06 -5.39
N ARG A 18 20.23 -14.94 -5.17
CA ARG A 18 20.26 -14.28 -3.86
C ARG A 18 18.94 -13.56 -3.59
N ILE A 19 18.42 -12.87 -4.60
CA ILE A 19 17.12 -12.18 -4.52
C ILE A 19 15.99 -13.19 -4.31
N ARG A 20 16.01 -14.30 -5.04
CA ARG A 20 15.05 -15.40 -4.82
C ARG A 20 15.07 -15.93 -3.39
N ALA A 21 16.25 -16.23 -2.87
CA ALA A 21 16.39 -16.72 -1.50
C ALA A 21 15.85 -15.70 -0.46
N ALA A 22 16.09 -14.41 -0.69
CA ALA A 22 15.56 -13.34 0.15
C ALA A 22 14.02 -13.24 0.08
N ILE A 23 13.43 -13.34 -1.12
CA ILE A 23 11.97 -13.36 -1.30
C ILE A 23 11.36 -14.60 -0.63
N GLN A 24 11.92 -15.79 -0.84
CA GLN A 24 11.44 -17.02 -0.22
C GLN A 24 11.43 -16.89 1.31
N ALA A 25 12.53 -16.45 1.91
CA ALA A 25 12.61 -16.26 3.36
C ALA A 25 11.71 -15.13 3.88
N GLY A 26 11.46 -14.11 3.06
CA GLY A 26 10.70 -12.93 3.40
C GLY A 26 9.18 -13.14 3.40
N TYR A 27 8.69 -13.94 2.45
CA TYR A 27 7.27 -14.15 2.17
C TYR A 27 6.77 -15.56 2.50
N ASP A 28 7.68 -16.50 2.76
CA ASP A 28 7.37 -17.92 2.98
C ASP A 28 6.63 -18.55 1.79
N ILE A 29 7.12 -18.27 0.58
CA ILE A 29 6.54 -18.79 -0.67
C ILE A 29 7.45 -19.85 -1.29
N GLU A 30 6.82 -20.81 -1.98
CA GLU A 30 7.55 -21.64 -2.92
C GLU A 30 8.08 -20.79 -4.07
N LEU A 31 9.35 -20.99 -4.43
CA LEU A 31 9.93 -20.31 -5.57
C LEU A 31 9.39 -20.89 -6.88
N THR A 32 9.32 -20.04 -7.89
CA THR A 32 8.94 -20.38 -9.25
C THR A 32 10.00 -19.82 -10.20
N ASP A 33 10.23 -20.53 -11.31
CA ASP A 33 11.03 -20.02 -12.43
C ASP A 33 10.18 -19.23 -13.43
N ASP A 34 8.86 -19.23 -13.26
CA ASP A 34 7.92 -18.44 -14.07
C ASP A 34 7.73 -17.04 -13.45
N PRO A 35 8.18 -15.97 -14.12
CA PRO A 35 8.05 -14.60 -13.64
C PRO A 35 6.59 -14.11 -13.51
N GLU A 36 5.64 -14.70 -14.24
CA GLU A 36 4.21 -14.37 -14.14
C GLU A 36 3.57 -15.01 -12.91
N VAL A 37 4.10 -16.14 -12.45
CA VAL A 37 3.58 -16.84 -11.27
C VAL A 37 4.08 -16.21 -9.98
N LEU A 38 5.29 -15.61 -9.99
CA LEU A 38 5.89 -15.02 -8.78
C LEU A 38 4.97 -13.95 -8.17
N SER A 39 4.45 -13.06 -9.00
CA SER A 39 3.65 -11.92 -8.55
C SER A 39 2.30 -12.32 -7.96
N LYS A 40 1.65 -13.34 -8.53
CA LYS A 40 0.45 -13.95 -7.97
C LYS A 40 0.72 -14.62 -6.62
N ARG A 41 1.84 -15.35 -6.51
CA ARG A 41 2.25 -15.96 -5.23
C ARG A 41 2.53 -14.92 -4.14
N LEU A 42 3.08 -13.76 -4.49
CA LEU A 42 3.28 -12.66 -3.54
C LEU A 42 1.94 -12.12 -3.02
N VAL A 43 0.94 -11.96 -3.89
CA VAL A 43 -0.42 -11.56 -3.51
C VAL A 43 -1.08 -12.59 -2.59
N GLU A 44 -0.96 -13.88 -2.91
CA GLU A 44 -1.50 -14.98 -2.10
C GLU A 44 -0.82 -15.04 -0.72
N ALA A 45 0.50 -14.92 -0.66
CA ALA A 45 1.27 -14.98 0.60
C ALA A 45 0.93 -13.83 1.56
N LEU A 46 0.57 -12.68 1.00
CA LEU A 46 0.14 -11.50 1.75
C LEU A 46 -1.36 -11.53 2.10
N ASP A 47 -2.13 -12.52 1.62
CA ASP A 47 -3.57 -12.62 1.84
C ASP A 47 -4.31 -11.40 1.23
N GLN A 48 -3.89 -10.98 0.03
CA GLN A 48 -4.33 -9.76 -0.66
C GLN A 48 -5.02 -10.05 -2.01
N ILE A 49 -5.62 -11.23 -2.16
CA ILE A 49 -6.28 -11.62 -3.41
C ILE A 49 -7.40 -10.62 -3.72
N PRO A 50 -7.37 -9.94 -4.88
CA PRO A 50 -8.40 -8.99 -5.24
C PRO A 50 -9.75 -9.65 -5.44
N HIS A 51 -10.81 -9.01 -4.92
CA HIS A 51 -12.18 -9.34 -5.27
C HIS A 51 -12.57 -8.70 -6.60
N GLU A 52 -13.45 -9.34 -7.36
CA GLU A 52 -13.99 -8.76 -8.59
C GLU A 52 -14.75 -7.47 -8.31
N ASN A 53 -15.52 -7.45 -7.21
CA ASN A 53 -16.16 -6.25 -6.70
C ASN A 53 -16.14 -6.24 -5.17
N PRO A 54 -15.09 -5.70 -4.54
CA PRO A 54 -14.97 -5.69 -3.08
C PRO A 54 -16.16 -5.00 -2.39
N ALA A 55 -16.79 -4.00 -3.02
CA ALA A 55 -17.95 -3.31 -2.43
C ALA A 55 -19.22 -4.19 -2.33
N GLN A 56 -19.25 -5.36 -2.96
CA GLN A 56 -20.34 -6.33 -2.89
C GLN A 56 -20.04 -7.52 -1.98
N GLU A 57 -18.82 -7.61 -1.45
CA GLU A 57 -18.42 -8.69 -0.56
C GLU A 57 -19.08 -8.58 0.82
N THR A 58 -19.29 -9.74 1.45
CA THR A 58 -19.74 -9.80 2.84
C THR A 58 -18.52 -10.01 3.74
N VAL A 59 -18.06 -8.93 4.37
CA VAL A 59 -16.88 -8.95 5.24
C VAL A 59 -17.29 -8.70 6.68
N SER A 60 -16.95 -9.64 7.57
CA SER A 60 -17.24 -9.51 9.00
C SER A 60 -16.33 -8.50 9.69
N ASN A 61 -16.77 -7.94 10.81
CA ASN A 61 -15.90 -7.08 11.62
C ASN A 61 -14.62 -7.78 12.12
N SER A 62 -14.63 -9.11 12.25
CA SER A 62 -13.41 -9.86 12.58
C SER A 62 -12.40 -9.82 11.44
N GLU A 63 -12.87 -9.90 10.19
CA GLU A 63 -12.03 -9.75 9.00
C GLU A 63 -11.54 -8.31 8.83
N VAL A 64 -12.39 -7.32 9.11
CA VAL A 64 -11.98 -5.90 9.16
C VAL A 64 -10.90 -5.67 10.21
N LEU A 65 -11.05 -6.23 11.42
CA LEU A 65 -10.03 -6.12 12.46
C LEU A 65 -8.73 -6.80 12.05
N LYS A 66 -8.80 -8.02 11.49
CA LYS A 66 -7.65 -8.75 10.95
C LYS A 66 -6.91 -7.89 9.91
N ALA A 67 -7.62 -7.33 8.92
CA ALA A 67 -7.03 -6.50 7.88
C ALA A 67 -6.33 -5.26 8.46
N ALA A 68 -6.97 -4.58 9.42
CA ALA A 68 -6.42 -3.40 10.08
C ALA A 68 -5.14 -3.73 10.87
N VAL A 69 -5.16 -4.84 11.61
CA VAL A 69 -4.02 -5.32 12.40
C VAL A 69 -2.83 -5.66 11.50
N LEU A 70 -3.06 -6.36 10.39
CA LEU A 70 -1.99 -6.71 9.44
C LEU A 70 -1.37 -5.46 8.79
N ALA A 71 -2.19 -4.48 8.42
CA ALA A 71 -1.70 -3.21 7.88
C ALA A 71 -0.87 -2.41 8.90
N ILE A 72 -1.36 -2.29 10.14
CA ILE A 72 -0.63 -1.58 11.21
C ILE A 72 0.66 -2.32 11.57
N ALA A 73 0.62 -3.64 11.73
CA ALA A 73 1.79 -4.44 12.10
C ALA A 73 2.89 -4.37 11.03
N SER A 74 2.53 -4.51 9.75
CA SER A 74 3.48 -4.46 8.62
C SER A 74 4.14 -3.08 8.44
N SER A 75 3.58 -2.01 9.00
CA SER A 75 4.22 -0.69 9.02
C SER A 75 5.39 -0.58 10.00
N SER A 76 5.45 -1.47 11.00
CA SER A 76 6.41 -1.41 12.12
C SER A 76 7.61 -2.32 11.97
N ALA A 77 7.57 -3.26 11.02
CA ALA A 77 8.59 -4.28 10.85
C ALA A 77 8.66 -4.82 9.43
N ASN A 78 9.73 -5.57 9.14
CA ASN A 78 9.75 -6.47 8.00
C ASN A 78 8.62 -7.51 8.14
N TRP A 79 7.92 -7.77 7.03
CA TRP A 79 6.83 -8.74 6.94
C TRP A 79 7.18 -10.12 7.54
N ALA A 80 8.38 -10.64 7.28
CA ALA A 80 8.83 -11.92 7.83
C ALA A 80 8.79 -11.97 9.37
N THR A 81 9.04 -10.85 10.03
CA THR A 81 8.95 -10.74 11.50
C THR A 81 7.50 -10.79 11.96
N ILE A 82 6.60 -10.10 11.26
CA ILE A 82 5.16 -10.09 11.58
C ILE A 82 4.55 -11.47 11.33
N GLN A 83 4.93 -12.14 10.24
CA GLN A 83 4.46 -13.49 9.91
C GLN A 83 4.74 -14.48 11.04
N LYS A 84 5.97 -14.48 11.59
CA LYS A 84 6.35 -15.33 12.74
C LYS A 84 5.54 -15.06 14.01
N LYS A 85 5.02 -13.84 14.17
CA LYS A 85 4.24 -13.42 15.36
C LYS A 85 2.73 -13.40 15.11
N ARG A 86 2.27 -13.65 13.88
CA ARG A 86 0.86 -13.52 13.46
C ARG A 86 -0.09 -14.32 14.35
N ALA A 87 0.26 -15.56 14.69
CA ALA A 87 -0.55 -16.41 15.56
C ALA A 87 -0.66 -15.86 17.00
N ALA A 88 0.44 -15.35 17.55
CA ALA A 88 0.45 -14.74 18.88
C ALA A 88 -0.35 -13.43 18.91
N ILE A 89 -0.21 -12.58 17.88
CA ILE A 89 -0.98 -11.33 17.73
C ILE A 89 -2.48 -11.66 17.62
N LYS A 90 -2.84 -12.66 16.80
CA LYS A 90 -4.21 -13.14 16.67
C LYS A 90 -4.76 -13.59 18.03
N SER A 91 -3.98 -14.33 18.82
CA SER A 91 -4.39 -14.78 20.15
C SER A 91 -4.56 -13.61 21.13
N ALA A 92 -3.65 -12.64 21.12
CA ALA A 92 -3.72 -11.45 21.97
C ALA A 92 -4.97 -10.60 21.69
N LEU A 93 -5.45 -10.62 20.44
CA LEU A 93 -6.66 -9.94 20.00
C LEU A 93 -7.88 -10.87 19.96
N CYS A 94 -7.93 -11.88 20.83
CA CYS A 94 -9.10 -12.77 20.98
C CYS A 94 -9.58 -13.37 19.64
N GLN A 95 -8.64 -13.83 18.79
CA GLN A 95 -8.92 -14.34 17.44
C GLN A 95 -9.50 -13.30 16.46
N TYR A 96 -9.18 -12.03 16.69
CA TYR A 96 -9.75 -10.87 15.98
C TYR A 96 -11.24 -10.63 16.24
N ASP A 97 -11.80 -11.13 17.34
CA ASP A 97 -13.16 -10.78 17.76
C ASP A 97 -13.15 -9.39 18.43
N PRO A 98 -13.77 -8.35 17.82
CA PRO A 98 -13.77 -7.01 18.39
C PRO A 98 -14.47 -6.94 19.76
N LEU A 99 -15.57 -7.66 19.94
CA LEU A 99 -16.34 -7.62 21.18
C LEU A 99 -15.54 -8.27 22.31
N ALA A 100 -14.95 -9.44 22.05
CA ALA A 100 -14.11 -10.11 23.03
C ALA A 100 -12.89 -9.26 23.43
N VAL A 101 -12.25 -8.57 22.48
CA VAL A 101 -11.15 -7.63 22.77
C VAL A 101 -11.60 -6.51 23.70
N THR A 102 -12.80 -5.94 23.49
CA THR A 102 -13.33 -4.86 24.36
C THR A 102 -13.77 -5.32 25.75
N GLN A 103 -14.08 -6.60 25.92
CA GLN A 103 -14.49 -7.18 27.20
C GLN A 103 -13.30 -7.63 28.06
N ALA A 104 -12.16 -7.92 27.44
CA ALA A 104 -10.95 -8.31 28.13
C ALA A 104 -10.22 -7.10 28.77
N PRO A 105 -9.38 -7.32 29.80
CA PRO A 105 -8.64 -6.25 30.45
C PRO A 105 -7.70 -5.53 29.45
N GLU A 106 -8.01 -4.27 29.12
CA GLU A 106 -7.28 -3.49 28.10
C GLU A 106 -5.77 -3.44 28.35
N PHE A 107 -5.35 -3.30 29.61
CA PHE A 107 -3.94 -3.26 30.01
C PHE A 107 -3.19 -4.55 29.65
N GLU A 108 -3.83 -5.72 29.77
CA GLU A 108 -3.22 -7.00 29.45
C GLU A 108 -3.02 -7.14 27.93
N ILE A 109 -4.07 -6.86 27.15
CA ILE A 109 -4.00 -6.89 25.68
C ILE A 109 -2.94 -5.92 25.18
N ARG A 110 -2.95 -4.68 25.68
CA ARG A 110 -2.02 -3.63 25.26
C ARG A 110 -0.57 -4.05 25.53
N ASN A 111 -0.25 -4.55 26.72
CA ASN A 111 1.11 -4.96 27.05
C ASN A 111 1.58 -6.16 26.22
N GLU A 112 0.69 -7.12 25.97
CA GLU A 112 1.01 -8.26 25.13
C GLU A 112 1.27 -7.83 23.68
N LEU A 113 0.44 -6.93 23.13
CA LEU A 113 0.67 -6.36 21.80
C LEU A 113 1.97 -5.58 21.73
N ILE A 114 2.30 -4.76 22.73
CA ILE A 114 3.58 -4.03 22.81
C ILE A 114 4.77 -4.99 22.78
N ARG A 115 4.69 -6.13 23.47
CA ARG A 115 5.74 -7.17 23.47
C ARG A 115 5.89 -7.84 22.10
N LEU A 116 4.79 -8.01 21.38
CA LEU A 116 4.75 -8.68 20.08
C LEU A 116 5.14 -7.73 18.94
N LEU A 117 4.77 -6.46 19.00
CA LEU A 117 5.05 -5.47 17.96
C LEU A 117 6.50 -4.96 18.08
N PRO A 118 7.32 -5.07 17.03
CA PRO A 118 8.67 -4.53 17.05
C PRO A 118 8.68 -3.02 16.70
N GLY A 119 9.78 -2.35 17.04
CA GLY A 119 10.05 -0.98 16.60
C GLY A 119 9.58 0.12 17.55
N GLN A 120 9.91 1.37 17.21
CA GLN A 120 9.73 2.52 18.10
C GLN A 120 8.26 2.94 18.29
N ASN A 121 7.36 2.52 17.39
CA ASN A 121 5.94 2.89 17.41
C ASN A 121 5.04 1.80 18.03
N GLN A 122 5.61 0.79 18.69
CA GLN A 122 4.88 -0.38 19.22
C GLN A 122 3.67 0.00 20.11
N THR A 123 3.82 1.01 20.97
CA THR A 123 2.73 1.49 21.85
C THR A 123 1.61 2.13 21.05
N ALA A 124 1.93 3.06 20.14
CA ALA A 124 0.93 3.73 19.31
C ALA A 124 0.18 2.73 18.41
N ASN A 125 0.86 1.70 17.93
CA ASN A 125 0.28 0.65 17.10
C ASN A 125 -0.64 -0.28 17.91
N ALA A 126 -0.24 -0.69 19.12
CA ALA A 126 -1.10 -1.46 20.01
C ALA A 126 -2.38 -0.69 20.33
N ASP A 127 -2.27 0.60 20.64
CA ASP A 127 -3.39 1.48 20.91
C ASP A 127 -4.32 1.61 19.70
N ALA A 128 -3.77 1.72 18.49
CA ALA A 128 -4.55 1.78 17.27
C ALA A 128 -5.34 0.48 17.01
N MET A 129 -4.73 -0.69 17.27
CA MET A 129 -5.40 -1.99 17.14
C MET A 129 -6.57 -2.13 18.12
N ILE A 130 -6.39 -1.70 19.37
CA ILE A 130 -7.45 -1.70 20.39
C ILE A 130 -8.58 -0.73 20.00
N LYS A 131 -8.24 0.49 19.52
CA LYS A 131 -9.24 1.46 19.03
C LYS A 131 -10.06 0.94 17.85
N TRP A 132 -9.43 0.15 16.96
CA TRP A 132 -10.16 -0.55 15.91
C TRP A 132 -11.17 -1.54 16.50
N ALA A 133 -10.77 -2.37 17.47
CA ALA A 133 -11.69 -3.29 18.13
C ALA A 133 -12.87 -2.57 18.79
N VAL A 134 -12.63 -1.47 19.50
CA VAL A 134 -13.69 -0.62 20.07
C VAL A 134 -14.64 -0.14 18.98
N THR A 135 -14.10 0.46 17.92
CA THR A 135 -14.89 1.00 16.81
C THR A 135 -15.77 -0.06 16.14
N LEU A 136 -15.23 -1.28 15.97
CA LEU A 136 -15.92 -2.41 15.35
C LEU A 136 -16.87 -3.12 16.31
N SER A 137 -16.74 -2.94 17.62
CA SER A 137 -17.72 -3.44 18.60
C SER A 137 -18.97 -2.56 18.64
N GLU A 138 -18.82 -1.27 18.33
CA GLU A 138 -19.90 -0.26 18.36
C GLU A 138 -20.71 -0.21 17.04
N ASN A 139 -20.11 -0.63 15.91
CA ASN A 139 -20.78 -0.74 14.61
C ASN A 139 -20.88 -2.22 14.20
N LYS A 140 -22.09 -2.74 13.98
CA LYS A 140 -22.32 -4.16 13.64
C LYS A 140 -21.85 -4.57 12.24
N ASP A 141 -21.77 -3.63 11.30
CA ASP A 141 -21.41 -3.89 9.89
C ASP A 141 -20.57 -2.72 9.35
N TYR A 142 -19.38 -2.54 9.92
CA TYR A 142 -18.51 -1.42 9.58
C TYR A 142 -18.13 -1.42 8.10
N TYR A 143 -17.87 -2.60 7.54
CA TYR A 143 -17.45 -2.72 6.15
C TYR A 143 -18.51 -2.15 5.20
N LYS A 144 -19.78 -2.54 5.38
CA LYS A 144 -20.86 -2.06 4.52
C LYS A 144 -21.26 -0.62 4.83
N GLU A 145 -21.47 -0.30 6.10
CA GLU A 145 -22.02 0.99 6.53
C GLU A 145 -21.05 2.15 6.38
N VAL A 146 -19.74 1.87 6.43
CA VAL A 146 -18.69 2.90 6.40
C VAL A 146 -17.90 2.80 5.10
N ILE A 147 -17.18 1.70 4.87
CA ILE A 147 -16.26 1.60 3.73
C ILE A 147 -17.02 1.57 2.40
N CYS A 148 -17.98 0.65 2.24
CA CYS A 148 -18.73 0.50 1.00
C CYS A 148 -19.64 1.70 0.74
N ARG A 149 -20.29 2.24 1.79
CA ARG A 149 -21.11 3.45 1.65
C ARG A 149 -20.29 4.66 1.19
N THR A 150 -19.11 4.89 1.76
CA THR A 150 -18.23 5.97 1.30
C THR A 150 -17.75 5.74 -0.13
N TYR A 151 -17.49 4.49 -0.52
CA TYR A 151 -17.21 4.16 -1.92
C TYR A 151 -18.38 4.55 -2.84
N LEU A 152 -19.62 4.22 -2.49
CA LEU A 152 -20.79 4.62 -3.28
C LEU A 152 -20.88 6.15 -3.42
N GLU A 153 -20.70 6.89 -2.33
CA GLU A 153 -20.67 8.37 -2.36
C GLU A 153 -19.53 8.92 -3.23
N ILE A 154 -18.36 8.25 -3.28
CA ILE A 154 -17.28 8.59 -4.21
C ILE A 154 -17.71 8.34 -5.66
N THR A 155 -18.35 7.21 -5.96
CA THR A 155 -18.73 6.86 -7.33
C THR A 155 -19.83 7.74 -7.92
N GLU A 156 -20.62 8.41 -7.06
CA GLU A 156 -21.63 9.38 -7.46
C GLU A 156 -21.03 10.79 -7.68
N HIS A 157 -19.77 11.00 -7.31
CA HIS A 157 -19.12 12.30 -7.42
C HIS A 157 -18.86 12.69 -8.90
N PRO A 158 -19.10 13.94 -9.33
CA PRO A 158 -18.91 14.34 -10.73
C PRO A 158 -17.51 14.06 -11.29
N SER A 159 -16.46 14.29 -10.49
CA SER A 159 -15.08 14.00 -10.88
C SER A 159 -14.77 12.50 -11.04
N TRP A 160 -15.61 11.61 -10.52
CA TRP A 160 -15.45 10.16 -10.70
C TRP A 160 -15.68 9.73 -12.15
N PHE A 161 -16.67 10.33 -12.83
CA PHE A 161 -17.01 9.99 -14.21
C PHE A 161 -15.90 10.34 -15.21
N ALA A 162 -14.92 11.15 -14.81
CA ALA A 162 -13.77 11.51 -15.63
C ALA A 162 -12.58 10.56 -15.47
N ILE A 163 -12.65 9.60 -14.54
CA ILE A 163 -11.64 8.56 -14.33
C ILE A 163 -11.95 7.37 -15.24
N ASP A 164 -10.93 6.87 -15.94
CA ASP A 164 -11.08 5.68 -16.78
C ASP A 164 -11.58 4.48 -15.97
N SER A 165 -12.54 3.73 -16.53
CA SER A 165 -13.21 2.63 -15.82
C SER A 165 -12.27 1.49 -15.41
N ASP A 166 -11.22 1.23 -16.18
CA ASP A 166 -10.21 0.22 -15.84
C ASP A 166 -9.40 0.59 -14.58
N LYS A 167 -9.39 1.88 -14.20
CA LYS A 167 -8.67 2.42 -13.04
C LYS A 167 -9.59 2.72 -11.86
N HIS A 168 -10.88 2.40 -11.93
CA HIS A 168 -11.83 2.72 -10.85
C HIS A 168 -11.41 2.14 -9.50
N PHE A 169 -11.04 0.85 -9.41
CA PHE A 169 -10.66 0.26 -8.12
C PHE A 169 -9.40 0.86 -7.46
N PRO A 170 -8.25 0.99 -8.15
CA PRO A 170 -7.09 1.63 -7.52
C PRO A 170 -7.35 3.10 -7.18
N MET A 171 -8.15 3.82 -7.98
CA MET A 171 -8.54 5.20 -7.64
C MET A 171 -9.47 5.25 -6.42
N ALA A 172 -10.39 4.29 -6.27
CA ALA A 172 -11.22 4.15 -5.08
C ALA A 172 -10.37 3.91 -3.84
N VAL A 173 -9.36 3.03 -3.92
CA VAL A 173 -8.43 2.78 -2.81
C VAL A 173 -7.72 4.06 -2.39
N LEU A 174 -7.20 4.84 -3.35
CA LEU A 174 -6.54 6.12 -3.06
C LEU A 174 -7.48 7.16 -2.49
N SER A 175 -8.72 7.26 -3.00
CA SER A 175 -9.75 8.15 -2.47
C SER A 175 -10.12 7.79 -1.04
N LEU A 176 -10.47 6.53 -0.77
CA LEU A 176 -10.82 6.03 0.56
C LEU A 176 -9.65 6.23 1.54
N ALA A 177 -8.43 5.86 1.14
CA ALA A 177 -7.25 6.06 1.98
C ALA A 177 -7.01 7.53 2.30
N GLY A 178 -7.18 8.44 1.33
CA GLY A 178 -7.08 9.88 1.53
C GLY A 178 -8.14 10.42 2.49
N ILE A 179 -9.39 10.00 2.29
CA ILE A 179 -10.55 10.40 3.10
C ILE A 179 -10.38 9.93 4.55
N PHE A 180 -10.05 8.66 4.77
CA PHE A 180 -10.01 8.07 6.11
C PHE A 180 -8.68 8.26 6.85
N ALA A 181 -7.57 8.60 6.19
CA ALA A 181 -6.30 8.90 6.88
C ALA A 181 -6.39 10.18 7.72
N ASN A 182 -7.05 11.21 7.19
CA ASN A 182 -7.31 12.45 7.90
C ASN A 182 -8.53 13.19 7.29
N PRO A 183 -9.75 12.86 7.73
CA PRO A 183 -10.97 13.39 7.17
C PRO A 183 -11.05 14.91 7.31
N VAL A 184 -11.31 15.56 6.19
CA VAL A 184 -11.46 17.02 6.10
C VAL A 184 -12.78 17.36 5.41
N ASN A 185 -13.17 18.64 5.55
CA ASN A 185 -14.27 19.25 4.81
C ASN A 185 -15.55 18.38 4.80
N ARG A 186 -16.05 18.00 3.61
CA ARG A 186 -17.32 17.28 3.45
C ARG A 186 -17.35 15.92 4.15
N TRP A 187 -16.20 15.26 4.25
CA TRP A 187 -16.09 13.91 4.77
C TRP A 187 -16.08 13.84 6.31
N ARG A 188 -15.95 14.97 7.00
CA ARG A 188 -16.05 15.03 8.47
C ARG A 188 -17.41 14.62 9.02
N LYS A 189 -18.45 14.53 8.17
CA LYS A 189 -19.79 14.10 8.59
C LYS A 189 -19.91 12.58 8.72
N LEU A 190 -18.97 11.80 8.16
CA LEU A 190 -18.98 10.34 8.19
C LEU A 190 -18.50 9.80 9.54
N LYS A 191 -19.38 9.16 10.32
CA LYS A 191 -18.98 8.43 11.53
C LYS A 191 -18.76 6.95 11.22
N PRO A 192 -17.71 6.31 11.75
CA PRO A 192 -16.54 6.87 12.42
C PRO A 192 -15.52 7.40 11.41
N TYR A 193 -14.91 8.54 11.75
CA TYR A 193 -14.27 9.40 10.75
C TYR A 193 -12.95 8.85 10.21
N LYS A 194 -12.12 8.23 11.05
CA LYS A 194 -10.70 7.98 10.74
C LYS A 194 -10.31 6.51 10.90
N PHE A 195 -9.45 6.03 10.03
CA PHE A 195 -8.75 4.77 10.22
C PHE A 195 -7.65 4.93 11.30
N HIS A 196 -7.84 4.26 12.44
CA HIS A 196 -6.96 4.41 13.60
C HIS A 196 -5.55 3.93 13.28
N GLY A 197 -4.55 4.77 13.57
CA GLY A 197 -3.14 4.47 13.32
C GLY A 197 -2.73 4.47 11.85
N MET A 198 -3.60 4.87 10.93
CA MET A 198 -3.33 4.78 9.49
C MET A 198 -3.14 6.15 8.85
N GLN A 199 -1.99 6.33 8.22
CA GLN A 199 -1.79 7.33 7.16
C GLN A 199 -2.09 6.66 5.80
N VAL A 200 -2.10 7.44 4.71
CA VAL A 200 -2.45 6.96 3.36
C VAL A 200 -1.83 5.61 3.00
N PRO A 201 -0.51 5.36 3.17
CA PRO A 201 0.06 4.07 2.78
C PRO A 201 -0.49 2.89 3.59
N ILE A 202 -0.68 3.07 4.91
CA ILE A 202 -1.22 2.01 5.77
C ILE A 202 -2.71 1.80 5.47
N ALA A 203 -3.46 2.86 5.17
CA ALA A 203 -4.85 2.78 4.77
C ALA A 203 -5.03 2.06 3.43
N CYS A 204 -4.15 2.29 2.44
CA CYS A 204 -4.15 1.54 1.19
C CYS A 204 -3.88 0.04 1.44
N GLU A 205 -2.90 -0.28 2.28
CA GLU A 205 -2.62 -1.67 2.65
C GLU A 205 -3.80 -2.34 3.36
N PHE A 206 -4.47 -1.62 4.26
CA PHE A 206 -5.68 -2.09 4.92
C PHE A 206 -6.78 -2.45 3.92
N LEU A 207 -7.04 -1.58 2.93
CA LEU A 207 -8.04 -1.84 1.88
C LEU A 207 -7.64 -3.02 0.99
N ARG A 208 -6.35 -3.15 0.66
CA ARG A 208 -5.82 -4.32 -0.08
C ARG A 208 -5.97 -5.63 0.67
N ASN A 209 -5.78 -5.63 1.99
CA ASN A 209 -6.06 -6.78 2.85
C ASN A 209 -7.56 -7.13 2.93
N LEU A 210 -8.45 -6.22 2.48
CA LEU A 210 -9.87 -6.45 2.27
C LEU A 210 -10.21 -6.77 0.81
N GLY A 211 -9.20 -7.11 0.01
CA GLY A 211 -9.30 -7.49 -1.40
C GLY A 211 -9.62 -6.34 -2.35
N TRP A 212 -9.40 -5.08 -1.96
CA TRP A 212 -9.45 -3.96 -2.90
C TRP A 212 -8.15 -3.88 -3.68
N SER A 213 -8.24 -4.05 -5.01
CA SER A 213 -7.10 -3.86 -5.91
C SER A 213 -6.62 -2.41 -5.92
N GLY A 214 -5.36 -2.21 -5.54
CA GLY A 214 -4.75 -0.88 -5.48
C GLY A 214 -3.26 -0.89 -5.17
N PHE A 215 -2.69 0.32 -5.14
CA PHE A 215 -1.30 0.60 -4.80
C PHE A 215 -1.15 1.12 -3.37
N LYS A 216 -0.05 0.76 -2.72
CA LYS A 216 0.39 1.30 -1.44
C LYS A 216 1.55 2.28 -1.70
N PRO A 217 1.33 3.60 -1.65
CA PRO A 217 2.40 4.58 -1.87
C PRO A 217 3.30 4.72 -0.64
N ASP A 218 3.97 3.63 -0.23
CA ASP A 218 4.99 3.68 0.80
C ASP A 218 6.33 4.21 0.25
N ARG A 219 7.33 4.32 1.11
CA ARG A 219 8.65 4.81 0.72
C ARG A 219 9.29 4.00 -0.40
N HIS A 220 8.98 2.71 -0.54
CA HIS A 220 9.57 1.84 -1.55
C HIS A 220 8.95 2.14 -2.91
N VAL A 221 7.62 2.21 -2.98
CA VAL A 221 6.91 2.59 -4.22
C VAL A 221 7.25 4.01 -4.64
N ILE A 222 7.29 4.97 -3.70
CA ILE A 222 7.69 6.36 -4.03
C ILE A 222 9.13 6.41 -4.57
N ARG A 223 10.06 5.67 -3.96
CA ARG A 223 11.44 5.55 -4.47
C ARG A 223 11.49 4.88 -5.84
N ALA A 224 10.65 3.88 -6.09
CA ALA A 224 10.50 3.26 -7.41
C ALA A 224 10.07 4.32 -8.43
N ILE A 225 8.98 5.04 -8.19
CA ILE A 225 8.49 6.08 -9.10
C ILE A 225 9.53 7.17 -9.34
N ALA A 226 10.28 7.57 -8.32
CA ALA A 226 11.36 8.55 -8.48
C ALA A 226 12.47 8.07 -9.44
N LEU A 227 12.80 6.77 -9.48
CA LEU A 227 13.81 6.21 -10.40
C LEU A 227 13.43 6.41 -11.88
N TRP A 228 12.15 6.33 -12.20
CA TRP A 228 11.63 6.43 -13.57
C TRP A 228 10.88 7.75 -13.83
N GLU A 229 11.03 8.75 -12.95
CA GLU A 229 10.19 9.95 -12.94
C GLU A 229 10.15 10.67 -14.29
N ALA A 230 11.32 10.86 -14.94
CA ALA A 230 11.39 11.55 -16.22
C ALA A 230 10.60 10.82 -17.32
N ALA A 231 10.81 9.50 -17.45
CA ALA A 231 10.11 8.67 -18.43
C ALA A 231 8.60 8.55 -18.12
N LEU A 232 8.25 8.50 -16.83
CA LEU A 232 6.87 8.49 -16.35
C LEU A 232 6.15 9.80 -16.69
N LYS A 233 6.80 10.95 -16.45
CA LYS A 233 6.27 12.28 -16.80
C LYS A 233 6.09 12.43 -18.30
N GLU A 234 7.10 12.05 -19.09
CA GLU A 234 7.04 12.15 -20.54
C GLU A 234 5.88 11.35 -21.15
N LYS A 235 5.64 10.11 -20.67
CA LYS A 235 4.62 9.25 -21.26
C LYS A 235 3.22 9.39 -20.62
N HIS A 236 3.14 9.66 -19.33
CA HIS A 236 1.88 9.62 -18.58
C HIS A 236 1.54 10.94 -17.87
N GLY A 237 2.38 11.98 -17.94
CA GLY A 237 2.25 13.21 -17.16
C GLY A 237 0.87 13.85 -17.24
N ASP A 238 0.36 14.09 -18.45
CA ASP A 238 -0.94 14.74 -18.64
C ASP A 238 -2.11 13.91 -18.08
N ALA A 239 -2.10 12.58 -18.32
CA ALA A 239 -3.13 11.68 -17.81
C ALA A 239 -3.09 11.58 -16.28
N VAL A 240 -1.89 11.50 -15.71
CA VAL A 240 -1.66 11.47 -14.27
C VAL A 240 -2.12 12.77 -13.62
N GLU A 241 -1.77 13.93 -14.17
CA GLU A 241 -2.16 15.22 -13.60
C GLU A 241 -3.68 15.37 -13.61
N LYS A 242 -4.33 15.02 -14.73
CA LYS A 242 -5.79 15.05 -14.84
C LYS A 242 -6.45 14.12 -13.81
N ALA A 243 -6.04 12.86 -13.73
CA ALA A 243 -6.58 11.90 -12.77
C ALA A 243 -6.33 12.35 -11.32
N PHE A 244 -5.16 12.92 -11.04
CA PHE A 244 -4.80 13.45 -9.74
C PHE A 244 -5.68 14.65 -9.34
N CYS A 245 -5.96 15.58 -10.25
CA CYS A 245 -6.91 16.67 -10.00
C CYS A 245 -8.30 16.15 -9.63
N HIS A 246 -8.79 15.12 -10.33
CA HIS A 246 -10.07 14.49 -9.99
C HIS A 246 -10.05 13.84 -8.59
N LEU A 247 -8.96 13.17 -8.22
CA LEU A 247 -8.79 12.62 -6.87
C LEU A 247 -8.70 13.71 -5.80
N VAL A 248 -8.02 14.82 -6.05
CA VAL A 248 -7.94 15.96 -5.11
C VAL A 248 -9.33 16.49 -4.81
N ASP A 249 -10.16 16.66 -5.84
CA ASP A 249 -11.55 17.10 -5.71
C ASP A 249 -12.43 16.07 -4.98
N ILE A 250 -12.22 14.77 -5.23
CA ILE A 250 -12.92 13.70 -4.52
C ILE A 250 -12.53 13.64 -3.03
N VAL A 251 -11.23 13.65 -2.73
CA VAL A 251 -10.71 13.57 -1.36
C VAL A 251 -10.97 14.86 -0.59
N ASP A 252 -11.12 15.99 -1.31
CA ASP A 252 -11.47 17.30 -0.76
C ASP A 252 -10.45 17.77 0.30
N THR A 253 -9.17 17.70 -0.05
CA THR A 253 -8.06 18.09 0.85
C THR A 253 -6.96 18.83 0.11
N THR A 254 -6.24 19.70 0.81
CA THR A 254 -5.02 20.36 0.34
C THR A 254 -3.76 19.85 1.04
N SER A 255 -3.89 18.84 1.92
CA SER A 255 -2.75 18.37 2.72
C SER A 255 -1.71 17.64 1.86
N LYS A 256 -0.50 18.21 1.77
CA LYS A 256 0.64 17.57 1.07
C LYS A 256 0.98 16.19 1.65
N THR A 257 0.71 15.94 2.95
CA THR A 257 0.95 14.63 3.58
C THR A 257 0.02 13.53 3.05
N ILE A 258 -1.11 13.90 2.46
CA ILE A 258 -2.08 13.00 1.82
C ILE A 258 -1.86 12.97 0.31
N LEU A 259 -1.70 14.16 -0.27
CA LEU A 259 -1.70 14.35 -1.71
C LEU A 259 -0.44 13.82 -2.41
N CYS A 260 0.77 13.98 -1.86
CA CYS A 260 1.97 13.51 -2.56
C CYS A 260 2.07 11.97 -2.65
N PRO A 261 1.73 11.19 -1.60
CA PRO A 261 1.65 9.74 -1.71
C PRO A 261 0.60 9.32 -2.75
N ILE A 262 -0.56 9.97 -2.77
CA ILE A 262 -1.59 9.72 -3.78
C ILE A 262 -1.04 9.98 -5.18
N LYS A 263 -0.41 11.14 -5.45
CA LYS A 263 0.17 11.46 -6.77
C LYS A 263 1.16 10.40 -7.24
N SER A 264 2.03 9.93 -6.33
CA SER A 264 2.99 8.87 -6.63
C SER A 264 2.31 7.55 -7.00
N ALA A 265 1.24 7.17 -6.29
CA ALA A 265 0.46 5.98 -6.65
C ALA A 265 -0.28 6.15 -7.98
N VAL A 266 -0.78 7.35 -8.32
CA VAL A 266 -1.44 7.60 -9.62
C VAL A 266 -0.46 7.34 -10.78
N TYR A 267 0.81 7.73 -10.65
CA TYR A 267 1.85 7.35 -11.62
C TYR A 267 2.00 5.84 -11.74
N ALA A 268 2.05 5.12 -10.61
CA ALA A 268 2.17 3.67 -10.59
C ALA A 268 0.98 2.97 -11.27
N VAL A 269 -0.24 3.46 -11.01
CA VAL A 269 -1.48 2.97 -11.63
C VAL A 269 -1.43 3.14 -13.16
N HIS A 270 -1.05 4.32 -13.66
CA HIS A 270 -0.99 4.56 -15.10
C HIS A 270 0.11 3.78 -15.82
N ALA A 271 1.18 3.46 -15.10
CA ALA A 271 2.29 2.69 -15.62
C ALA A 271 2.12 1.17 -15.45
N THR A 272 1.05 0.72 -14.79
CA THR A 272 0.72 -0.69 -14.66
C THR A 272 0.28 -1.26 -16.01
N PRO A 273 0.86 -2.39 -16.48
CA PRO A 273 0.46 -3.00 -17.74
C PRO A 273 -0.99 -3.47 -17.77
N ALA A 274 -1.64 -3.36 -18.93
CA ALA A 274 -2.98 -3.90 -19.13
C ALA A 274 -3.03 -5.41 -18.84
N GLY A 275 -4.09 -5.85 -18.15
CA GLY A 275 -4.28 -7.25 -17.76
C GLY A 275 -3.52 -7.69 -16.50
N MET A 276 -2.79 -6.78 -15.85
CA MET A 276 -2.19 -7.01 -14.53
C MET A 276 -3.03 -6.35 -13.45
N ASP A 277 -3.20 -7.04 -12.33
CA ASP A 277 -3.82 -6.43 -11.16
C ASP A 277 -2.90 -5.37 -10.51
N TYR A 278 -3.48 -4.32 -9.92
CA TYR A 278 -2.70 -3.23 -9.35
C TYR A 278 -1.98 -3.62 -8.06
N SER A 279 -2.56 -4.49 -7.23
CA SER A 279 -1.89 -5.04 -6.04
C SER A 279 -0.81 -6.03 -6.40
N GLU A 280 -0.95 -6.75 -7.51
CA GLU A 280 0.11 -7.56 -8.10
C GLU A 280 1.31 -6.71 -8.54
N ALA A 281 1.06 -5.61 -9.26
CA ALA A 281 2.08 -4.67 -9.69
C ALA A 281 2.80 -3.98 -8.52
N ASP A 282 2.05 -3.58 -7.49
CA ASP A 282 2.59 -2.99 -6.25
C ASP A 282 3.53 -3.96 -5.53
N ASN A 283 3.10 -5.20 -5.30
CA ASN A 283 3.89 -6.20 -4.60
C ASN A 283 5.18 -6.57 -5.34
N LEU A 284 5.14 -6.56 -6.67
CA LEU A 284 6.34 -6.71 -7.51
C LEU A 284 7.32 -5.55 -7.34
N LEU A 285 6.82 -4.31 -7.41
CA LEU A 285 7.66 -3.12 -7.24
C LEU A 285 8.27 -3.09 -5.84
N TRP A 286 7.49 -3.44 -4.83
CA TRP A 286 7.97 -3.55 -3.46
C TRP A 286 9.06 -4.62 -3.34
N ALA A 287 8.83 -5.83 -3.86
CA ALA A 287 9.80 -6.92 -3.82
C ALA A 287 11.11 -6.53 -4.53
N PHE A 288 11.01 -5.82 -5.65
CA PHE A 288 12.15 -5.27 -6.36
C PHE A 288 12.92 -4.27 -5.50
N ILE A 289 12.31 -3.19 -5.04
CA ILE A 289 13.03 -2.16 -4.29
C ILE A 289 13.63 -2.73 -2.98
N SER A 290 12.88 -3.57 -2.28
CA SER A 290 13.30 -4.15 -1.00
C SER A 290 14.47 -5.12 -1.12
N ASN A 291 14.55 -5.90 -2.20
CA ASN A 291 15.58 -6.93 -2.37
C ASN A 291 16.70 -6.53 -3.33
N VAL A 292 16.49 -5.53 -4.17
CA VAL A 292 17.42 -5.17 -5.24
C VAL A 292 18.10 -3.84 -4.92
N VAL A 293 17.31 -2.79 -4.70
CA VAL A 293 17.83 -1.44 -4.47
C VAL A 293 18.41 -1.29 -3.05
N ASN A 294 17.77 -1.89 -2.04
CA ASN A 294 18.24 -1.77 -0.65
C ASN A 294 19.43 -2.69 -0.29
N LEU A 295 19.67 -3.78 -1.01
CA LEU A 295 20.76 -4.73 -0.70
C LEU A 295 22.17 -4.24 -1.07
N ARG A 296 22.36 -2.95 -1.39
CA ARG A 296 23.64 -2.40 -1.83
C ARG A 296 24.27 -3.17 -2.99
N GLN A 297 23.46 -3.87 -3.80
CA GLN A 297 23.90 -4.44 -5.07
C GLN A 297 24.00 -3.32 -6.13
N LYS A 298 24.63 -2.19 -5.77
CA LYS A 298 24.71 -0.98 -6.61
C LYS A 298 25.15 -1.36 -8.03
N ASP A 299 26.14 -2.24 -8.14
CA ASP A 299 26.73 -2.61 -9.43
C ASP A 299 25.77 -3.38 -10.34
N ILE A 300 24.98 -4.31 -9.80
CA ILE A 300 24.01 -5.11 -10.58
C ILE A 300 22.83 -4.23 -11.01
N VAL A 301 22.35 -3.38 -10.09
CA VAL A 301 21.25 -2.45 -10.34
C VAL A 301 21.67 -1.37 -11.33
N ASN A 302 22.88 -0.84 -11.22
CA ASN A 302 23.39 0.19 -12.13
C ASN A 302 23.62 -0.34 -13.54
N VAL A 303 24.10 -1.58 -13.70
CA VAL A 303 24.23 -2.21 -15.03
C VAL A 303 22.85 -2.45 -15.64
N TRP A 304 21.92 -3.03 -14.88
CA TRP A 304 20.58 -3.31 -15.38
C TRP A 304 19.76 -2.03 -15.64
N LEU A 305 19.85 -1.01 -14.78
CA LEU A 305 19.18 0.28 -14.99
C LEU A 305 19.76 1.02 -16.20
N LYS A 306 21.08 0.98 -16.44
CA LYS A 306 21.71 1.56 -17.64
C LYS A 306 21.24 0.90 -18.93
N ASP A 307 20.94 -0.40 -18.90
CA ASP A 307 20.43 -1.12 -20.07
C ASP A 307 18.93 -0.87 -20.32
N GLN A 308 18.17 -0.40 -19.33
CA GLN A 308 16.71 -0.22 -19.40
C GLN A 308 16.27 1.26 -19.48
N ILE A 309 17.07 2.14 -18.90
CA ILE A 309 16.92 3.59 -18.92
C ILE A 309 18.19 4.05 -19.61
N ASP A 310 18.08 4.76 -20.74
CA ASP A 310 19.22 5.31 -21.48
C ASP A 310 19.93 6.38 -20.62
N MET A 311 20.66 5.94 -19.59
CA MET A 311 21.14 6.76 -18.48
C MET A 311 22.41 7.46 -18.90
N THR A 312 22.28 8.73 -19.27
CA THR A 312 23.42 9.65 -19.37
C THR A 312 24.08 9.83 -18.00
N GLU A 313 25.37 10.17 -17.98
CA GLU A 313 26.21 10.29 -16.77
C GLU A 313 25.62 11.15 -15.63
N SER A 314 24.64 12.02 -15.90
CA SER A 314 23.96 12.83 -14.88
C SER A 314 23.08 12.04 -13.89
N SER A 315 22.81 10.76 -14.18
CA SER A 315 21.91 9.93 -13.37
C SER A 315 22.64 9.00 -12.38
N PHE A 316 23.98 9.05 -12.34
CA PHE A 316 24.81 8.50 -11.27
C PHE A 316 24.59 9.23 -9.92
N ASP A 317 24.34 10.54 -9.97
CA ASP A 317 23.96 11.36 -8.79
C ASP A 317 22.59 10.94 -8.23
N MET A 318 21.75 10.29 -9.04
CA MET A 318 20.40 9.87 -8.67
C MET A 318 20.40 8.65 -7.73
N TYR A 319 21.27 7.65 -7.95
CA TYR A 319 21.40 6.50 -7.04
C TYR A 319 21.89 6.94 -5.65
N ASP A 320 22.83 7.88 -5.61
CA ASP A 320 23.32 8.47 -4.37
C ASP A 320 22.29 9.40 -3.72
N ARG A 321 21.46 10.11 -4.49
CA ARG A 321 20.28 10.82 -3.96
C ARG A 321 19.26 9.85 -3.38
N ILE A 322 18.96 8.74 -4.05
CA ILE A 322 17.93 7.76 -3.64
C ILE A 322 18.33 6.99 -2.39
N THR A 323 19.61 6.63 -2.25
CA THR A 323 20.13 6.02 -1.02
C THR A 323 20.28 7.02 0.13
N LYS A 324 20.29 8.33 -0.16
CA LYS A 324 20.24 9.44 0.81
C LYS A 324 18.82 10.02 1.01
N LEU A 325 17.78 9.48 0.36
CA LEU A 325 16.38 9.83 0.63
C LEU A 325 15.95 9.22 1.97
N ASP A 326 16.52 9.72 3.07
CA ASP A 326 15.97 9.61 4.42
C ASP A 326 14.83 10.63 4.63
N THR A 327 14.62 11.51 3.66
CA THR A 327 13.54 12.50 3.59
C THR A 327 12.84 12.47 2.23
N TRP A 328 11.60 12.94 2.21
CA TRP A 328 10.74 12.98 1.02
C TRP A 328 11.44 13.65 -0.18
N PRO A 329 11.41 13.07 -1.39
CA PRO A 329 11.97 13.74 -2.57
C PRO A 329 11.17 14.99 -2.88
N ASN A 330 11.83 16.15 -2.76
CA ASN A 330 11.23 17.45 -3.06
C ASN A 330 10.86 17.63 -4.55
N SER A 331 11.30 16.75 -5.45
CA SER A 331 11.10 16.87 -6.91
C SER A 331 9.74 16.39 -7.42
N LEU A 332 9.00 15.62 -6.61
CA LEU A 332 7.60 15.24 -6.86
C LEU A 332 6.61 16.14 -6.12
N ILE A 333 7.11 17.19 -5.45
CA ILE A 333 6.28 18.17 -4.77
C ILE A 333 5.48 18.91 -5.84
N CYS A 334 4.18 19.05 -5.60
CA CYS A 334 3.37 20.07 -6.23
C CYS A 334 4.08 21.42 -6.01
N GLU A 335 4.90 21.83 -6.98
CA GLU A 335 5.36 23.20 -7.10
C GLU A 335 4.11 24.08 -7.19
N GLU A 336 4.17 25.21 -6.49
CA GLU A 336 3.05 26.11 -6.22
C GLU A 336 2.32 26.60 -7.47
#